data_AF-A0A2S3IFD7-F1
#
_entry.id   AF-A0A2S3IFD7-F1
#
_cell.length_a   1.000
_cell.length_b   1.000
_cell.length_c   1.000
_cell.angle_alpha   90.00
_cell.angle_beta   90.00
_cell.angle_gamma   90.00
#
_symmetry.space_group_name_H-M   'P 1'
#
loop_
_entity.id
_entity.type
_entity.pdbx_description
1 polymer ?
#
loop_
_entity_poly.entity_id
_entity_poly.type
_entity_poly.pdbx_seq_one_letter_code
_entity_poly.pdbx_strand_id
1 'polypeptide(L)'
;MHLFAMLVLCIDRCHVMLCRVPKDLRKACDKLVPGIGEMIEDNMLYAKVMAKILTPKLVKDWEFSMSFPPDMVLKLQKADAAADDACKQIDYKMFRFIHCSLADLERLPGLKTMWVRKLKAYADRWSRQQELQITGKRCHTDVVGADETSRGADEDSPGASSEGYKKARPAEV
;
A
#
# COMPACT_ATOMS: atom_id res chain seq x y z
N MET A 1 6.60 -16.01 -4.83
CA MET A 1 6.44 -16.10 -3.36
C MET A 1 7.30 -15.11 -2.57
N HIS A 2 8.62 -14.99 -2.78
CA HIS A 2 9.47 -14.08 -2.00
C HIS A 2 9.04 -12.60 -2.00
N LEU A 3 8.65 -12.04 -3.15
CA LEU A 3 8.24 -10.63 -3.23
C LEU A 3 6.95 -10.32 -2.47
N PHE A 4 5.98 -11.24 -2.49
CA PHE A 4 4.71 -11.08 -1.78
C PHE A 4 4.93 -11.01 -0.26
N ALA A 5 5.68 -11.97 0.29
CA ALA A 5 6.01 -12.01 1.71
C ALA A 5 6.78 -10.75 2.16
N MET A 6 7.72 -10.27 1.35
CA MET A 6 8.46 -9.03 1.62
C MET A 6 7.52 -7.81 1.67
N LEU A 7 6.58 -7.68 0.74
CA LEU A 7 5.62 -6.57 0.73
C LEU A 7 4.73 -6.58 1.98
N VAL A 8 4.24 -7.75 2.40
CA VAL A 8 3.44 -7.90 3.62
C VAL A 8 4.24 -7.49 4.85
N LEU A 9 5.48 -7.94 4.99
CA LEU A 9 6.37 -7.56 6.09
C LEU A 9 6.64 -6.05 6.13
N CYS A 10 6.84 -5.41 4.98
CA CYS A 10 7.02 -3.95 4.90
C CYS A 10 5.77 -3.20 5.37
N ILE A 11 4.57 -3.63 4.97
CA ILE A 11 3.30 -3.02 5.37
C ILE A 11 3.09 -3.18 6.87
N ASP A 12 3.30 -4.39 7.40
CA ASP A 12 3.15 -4.69 8.82
C ASP A 12 4.11 -3.85 9.66
N ARG A 13 5.40 -3.79 9.28
CA ARG A 13 6.39 -2.95 9.97
C ARG A 13 5.99 -1.47 9.97
N CYS A 14 5.53 -0.94 8.84
CA CYS A 14 5.03 0.44 8.79
C CYS A 14 3.83 0.64 9.73
N HIS A 15 2.92 -0.33 9.77
CA HIS A 15 1.74 -0.26 10.64
C HIS A 15 2.13 -0.28 12.12
N VAL A 16 3.01 -1.20 12.54
CA VAL A 16 3.51 -1.29 13.91
C VAL A 16 4.17 0.02 14.33
N MET A 17 5.02 0.60 13.49
CA MET A 17 5.68 1.88 13.81
C MET A 17 4.67 3.03 13.90
N LEU A 18 3.72 3.13 12.97
CA LEU A 18 2.65 4.14 13.03
C LEU A 18 1.75 4.02 14.27
N CYS A 19 1.62 2.83 14.85
CA CYS A 19 0.87 2.64 16.09
C CYS A 19 1.69 2.88 17.35
N ARG A 20 3.01 2.65 17.32
CA ARG A 20 3.90 2.76 18.48
C ARG A 20 4.48 4.16 18.66
N VAL A 21 5.03 4.73 17.58
CA VAL A 21 5.73 6.02 17.60
C VAL A 21 4.90 7.13 18.26
N PRO A 22 3.61 7.34 17.91
CA PRO A 22 2.81 8.36 18.59
C PRO A 22 2.63 8.11 20.09
N LYS A 23 2.47 6.85 20.50
CA LYS A 23 2.24 6.50 21.91
C LYS A 23 3.48 6.75 22.75
N ASP A 24 4.64 6.34 22.23
CA ASP A 24 5.92 6.55 22.89
C ASP A 24 6.28 8.03 22.93
N LEU A 25 6.01 8.77 21.84
CA LEU A 25 6.21 10.22 21.78
C LEU A 25 5.34 10.94 22.82
N ARG A 26 4.04 10.64 22.88
CA ARG A 26 3.12 11.23 23.87
C ARG A 26 3.58 10.94 25.29
N LYS A 27 3.90 9.68 25.59
CA LYS A 27 4.38 9.26 26.91
C LYS A 27 5.67 9.99 27.34
N ALA A 28 6.55 10.31 26.40
CA ALA A 28 7.79 11.03 26.68
C ALA A 28 7.55 12.54 26.82
N CYS A 29 6.84 13.14 25.87
CA CYS A 29 6.66 14.59 25.78
C CYS A 29 5.64 15.13 26.79
N ASP A 30 4.57 14.39 27.12
CA ASP A 30 3.56 14.83 28.10
C ASP A 30 4.14 14.95 29.53
N LYS A 31 5.28 14.30 29.81
CA LYS A 31 6.02 14.50 31.06
C LYS A 31 6.76 15.84 31.12
N LEU A 32 7.15 16.36 29.96
CA LEU A 32 7.90 17.60 29.82
C LEU A 32 6.95 18.79 29.66
N VAL A 33 5.90 18.61 28.86
CA VAL A 33 4.88 19.63 28.56
C VAL A 33 3.49 19.04 28.83
N PRO A 34 3.04 19.06 30.10
CA PRO A 34 1.77 18.45 30.47
C PRO A 34 0.57 19.22 29.87
N GLY A 35 -0.53 18.49 29.64
CA GLY A 35 -1.82 19.07 29.23
C GLY A 35 -2.04 19.23 27.72
N ILE A 36 -0.98 19.20 26.89
CA ILE A 36 -1.14 19.30 25.43
C ILE A 36 -1.66 17.98 24.82
N GLY A 37 -1.23 16.83 25.34
CA GLY A 37 -1.59 15.52 24.80
C GLY A 37 -3.09 15.28 24.68
N GLU A 38 -3.86 15.77 25.65
CA GLU A 38 -5.34 15.64 25.67
C GLU A 38 -6.02 16.61 24.69
N MET A 39 -5.37 17.71 24.34
CA MET A 39 -5.94 18.73 23.47
C MET A 39 -5.82 18.41 21.97
N ILE A 40 -4.83 17.59 21.59
CA ILE A 40 -4.53 17.31 20.18
C ILE A 40 -4.71 15.81 19.93
N GLU A 41 -5.76 15.43 19.21
CA GLU A 41 -6.01 14.04 18.82
C GLU A 41 -5.07 13.57 17.70
N ASP A 42 -4.82 14.44 16.71
CA ASP A 42 -3.99 14.09 15.55
C ASP A 42 -2.51 13.92 15.97
N ASN A 43 -1.97 12.73 15.72
CA ASN A 43 -0.63 12.38 16.15
C ASN A 43 0.47 13.16 15.42
N MET A 44 0.25 13.54 14.16
CA MET A 44 1.20 14.33 13.39
C MET A 44 1.24 15.76 13.90
N LEU A 45 0.08 16.38 14.10
CA LEU A 45 -0.03 17.73 14.67
C LEU A 45 0.52 17.77 16.10
N TYR A 46 0.24 16.76 16.92
CA TYR A 46 0.82 16.65 18.25
C TYR A 46 2.35 16.61 18.17
N ALA A 47 2.91 15.77 17.29
CA ALA A 47 4.35 15.67 17.10
C ALA A 47 4.98 17.00 16.63
N LYS A 48 4.30 17.73 15.73
CA LYS A 48 4.75 19.06 15.27
C LYS A 48 4.72 20.10 16.39
N VAL A 49 3.66 20.12 17.20
CA VAL A 49 3.56 21.02 18.37
C VAL A 49 4.67 20.72 19.35
N MET A 50 4.87 19.46 19.72
CA MET A 50 5.96 19.08 20.63
C MET A 50 7.32 19.41 20.04
N ALA A 51 7.54 19.15 18.75
CA ALA A 51 8.78 19.53 18.10
C ALA A 51 9.00 21.05 18.07
N LYS A 52 7.95 21.87 17.92
CA LYS A 52 8.05 23.33 17.99
C LYS A 52 8.44 23.81 19.38
N ILE A 53 7.82 23.25 20.43
CA ILE A 53 8.06 23.66 21.82
C ILE A 53 9.41 23.17 22.34
N LEU A 54 9.68 21.88 22.15
CA LEU A 54 10.83 21.19 22.75
C LEU A 54 12.08 21.32 21.88
N THR A 55 11.91 21.34 20.56
CA THR A 55 13.03 21.31 19.61
C THR A 55 12.83 22.28 18.44
N PRO A 56 12.61 23.59 18.69
CA PRO A 56 12.13 24.56 17.69
C PRO A 56 12.97 24.62 16.41
N LYS A 57 14.26 24.25 16.49
CA LYS A 57 15.17 24.13 15.34
C LYS A 57 14.69 23.17 14.25
N LEU A 58 13.83 22.20 14.59
CA LEU A 58 13.28 21.21 13.65
C LEU A 58 12.10 21.75 12.82
N VAL A 59 11.38 22.75 13.33
CA VAL A 59 10.11 23.23 12.75
C VAL A 59 10.11 24.76 12.69
N LYS A 60 11.09 25.32 11.97
CA LYS A 60 11.32 26.77 11.92
C LYS A 60 10.18 27.52 11.22
N ASP A 61 9.71 26.99 10.10
CA ASP A 61 8.78 27.70 9.22
C ASP A 61 7.31 27.43 9.53
N TRP A 62 7.03 26.63 10.57
CA TRP A 62 5.67 26.27 10.96
C TRP A 62 5.29 26.99 12.25
N GLU A 63 4.10 27.60 12.25
CA GLU A 63 3.54 28.32 13.39
C GLU A 63 2.20 27.71 13.80
N PHE A 64 1.84 27.82 15.09
CA PHE A 64 0.59 27.24 15.60
C PHE A 64 -0.65 27.76 14.84
N SER A 65 -0.66 29.02 14.44
CA SER A 65 -1.75 29.66 13.69
C SER A 65 -2.00 29.05 12.30
N MET A 66 -1.05 28.29 11.75
CA MET A 66 -1.21 27.61 10.47
C MET A 66 -2.12 26.38 10.56
N SER A 67 -2.37 25.85 11.75
CA SER A 67 -3.08 24.58 11.93
C SER A 67 -4.11 24.58 13.05
N PHE A 68 -4.15 25.63 13.88
CA PHE A 68 -5.05 25.72 15.03
C PHE A 68 -5.84 27.02 15.06
N PRO A 69 -7.08 27.00 15.60
CA PRO A 69 -7.87 28.20 15.81
C PRO A 69 -7.28 29.10 16.90
N PRO A 70 -7.63 30.40 16.94
CA PRO A 70 -6.98 31.38 17.82
C PRO A 70 -7.02 31.04 19.32
N ASP A 71 -8.12 30.46 19.80
CA ASP A 71 -8.28 30.05 21.20
C ASP A 71 -7.29 28.95 21.60
N MET A 72 -7.03 28.02 20.68
CA MET A 72 -6.08 26.93 20.86
C MET A 72 -4.64 27.41 20.70
N VAL A 73 -4.37 28.33 19.76
CA VAL A 73 -3.06 28.98 19.60
C VAL A 73 -2.63 29.66 20.90
N LEU A 74 -3.53 30.39 21.57
CA LEU A 74 -3.22 31.04 22.85
C LEU A 74 -2.82 30.04 23.94
N LYS A 75 -3.48 28.88 24.00
CA LYS A 75 -3.13 27.82 24.96
C LYS A 75 -1.77 27.21 24.65
N LEU A 76 -1.48 26.96 23.36
CA LEU A 76 -0.20 26.41 22.92
C LEU A 76 0.96 27.39 23.15
N GLN A 77 0.77 28.68 22.89
CA GLN A 77 1.77 29.72 23.19
C GLN A 77 2.08 29.83 24.68
N LYS A 78 1.07 29.68 25.55
CA LYS A 78 1.29 29.63 27.00
C LYS A 78 2.10 28.40 27.41
N ALA A 79 1.81 27.24 26.82
CA ALA A 79 2.56 26.02 27.09
C ALA A 79 4.00 26.09 26.56
N ASP A 80 4.20 26.69 25.39
CA ASP A 80 5.51 26.96 24.80
C ASP A 80 6.36 27.85 25.72
N ALA A 81 5.80 28.99 26.16
CA ALA A 81 6.48 29.89 27.08
C ALA A 81 6.79 29.23 28.44
N ALA A 82 5.91 28.36 28.95
CA ALA A 82 6.13 27.62 30.19
C ALA A 82 7.18 26.50 30.05
N ALA A 83 7.39 26.00 28.84
CA ALA A 83 8.32 24.92 28.54
C ALA A 83 9.74 25.41 28.19
N ASP A 84 10.02 26.71 28.29
CA ASP A 84 11.33 27.29 27.94
C ASP A 84 12.49 26.65 28.72
N ASP A 85 12.27 26.30 29.99
CA ASP A 85 13.25 25.58 30.82
C ASP A 85 13.35 24.10 30.46
N ALA A 86 12.26 23.47 30.03
CA ALA A 86 12.26 22.09 29.55
C ALA A 86 13.00 21.96 28.22
N CYS A 87 12.83 22.92 27.31
CA CYS A 87 13.55 23.01 26.04
C CYS A 87 15.07 23.08 26.24
N LYS A 88 15.54 23.80 27.26
CA LYS A 88 16.98 23.90 27.59
C LYS A 88 17.57 22.60 28.14
N GLN A 89 16.75 21.75 28.73
CA GLN A 89 17.16 20.48 29.35
C GLN A 89 17.08 19.28 28.40
N ILE A 90 16.72 19.49 27.13
CA ILE A 90 16.64 18.41 26.15
C ILE A 90 18.04 17.91 25.80
N ASP A 91 18.30 16.68 26.21
CA ASP A 91 19.51 15.98 25.80
C ASP A 91 19.45 15.56 24.33
N TYR A 92 20.62 15.19 23.78
CA TYR A 92 20.71 14.74 22.40
C TYR A 92 19.82 13.51 22.10
N LYS A 93 19.60 12.64 23.09
CA LYS A 93 18.80 11.42 22.90
C LYS A 93 17.32 11.77 22.69
N MET A 94 16.78 12.66 23.51
CA MET A 94 15.41 13.16 23.40
C MET A 94 15.22 13.96 22.11
N PHE A 95 16.18 14.83 21.77
CA PHE A 95 16.17 15.54 20.48
C PHE A 95 16.10 14.56 19.30
N ARG A 96 16.97 13.55 19.28
CA ARG A 96 16.99 12.53 18.22
C ARG A 96 15.70 11.73 18.17
N PHE A 97 15.13 11.40 19.33
CA PHE A 97 13.87 10.67 19.43
C PHE A 97 12.69 11.47 18.83
N ILE A 98 12.55 12.74 19.16
CA ILE A 98 11.53 13.64 18.59
C ILE A 98 11.73 13.77 17.07
N HIS A 99 12.96 14.02 16.62
CA HIS A 99 13.29 14.13 15.20
C HIS A 99 12.94 12.87 14.40
N CYS A 100 13.35 11.69 14.89
CA CYS A 100 13.01 10.42 14.23
C CYS A 100 11.51 10.15 14.24
N SER A 101 10.82 10.45 15.34
CA SER A 101 9.37 10.28 15.45
C SER A 101 8.62 11.13 14.44
N LEU A 102 9.02 12.40 14.28
CA LEU A 102 8.42 13.29 13.30
C LEU A 102 8.64 12.77 11.87
N ALA A 103 9.88 12.39 11.53
CA ALA A 103 10.21 11.85 10.22
C ALA A 103 9.45 10.55 9.89
N ASP A 104 9.28 9.68 10.88
CA ASP A 104 8.51 8.44 10.73
C ASP A 104 7.03 8.74 10.48
N LEU A 105 6.43 9.66 11.24
CA LEU A 105 5.03 10.04 11.05
C LEU A 105 4.79 10.71 9.68
N GLU A 106 5.78 11.43 9.13
CA GLU A 106 5.66 12.06 7.81
C GLU A 106 5.79 11.05 6.67
N ARG A 107 6.72 10.10 6.80
CA ARG A 107 7.10 9.20 5.69
C ARG A 107 6.30 7.90 5.66
N LEU A 108 6.05 7.30 6.82
CA LEU A 108 5.48 5.96 6.90
C LEU A 108 4.06 5.84 6.32
N PRO A 109 3.14 6.82 6.44
CA PRO A 109 1.82 6.71 5.82
C PRO A 109 1.93 6.59 4.29
N GLY A 110 2.81 7.39 3.68
CA GLY A 110 3.09 7.36 2.25
C GLY A 110 3.72 6.04 1.81
N LEU A 111 4.72 5.56 2.56
CA LEU A 111 5.37 4.27 2.31
C LEU A 111 4.38 3.11 2.43
N LYS A 112 3.60 3.04 3.51
CA LYS A 112 2.57 2.01 3.70
C LYS A 112 1.60 1.99 2.52
N THR A 113 1.13 3.17 2.09
CA THR A 113 0.22 3.30 0.94
C THR A 113 0.86 2.81 -0.35
N MET A 114 2.14 3.14 -0.59
CA MET A 114 2.90 2.65 -1.74
C MET A 114 3.01 1.11 -1.73
N TRP A 115 3.35 0.53 -0.59
CA TRP A 115 3.50 -0.93 -0.46
C TRP A 115 2.16 -1.66 -0.63
N VAL A 116 1.07 -1.13 -0.08
CA VAL A 116 -0.29 -1.66 -0.30
C VAL A 116 -0.65 -1.65 -1.78
N ARG A 117 -0.37 -0.54 -2.50
CA ARG A 117 -0.59 -0.45 -3.95
C ARG A 117 0.22 -1.51 -4.71
N LYS A 118 1.49 -1.71 -4.35
CA LYS A 118 2.34 -2.75 -4.97
C LYS A 118 1.81 -4.16 -4.70
N LEU A 119 1.35 -4.43 -3.47
CA LEU A 119 0.78 -5.72 -3.08
C LEU A 119 -0.48 -6.04 -3.90
N LYS A 120 -1.38 -5.05 -4.03
CA LYS A 120 -2.59 -5.19 -4.85
C LYS A 120 -2.24 -5.50 -6.31
N ALA A 121 -1.34 -4.74 -6.92
CA ALA A 121 -0.91 -4.97 -8.30
C ALA A 121 -0.22 -6.34 -8.51
N TYR A 122 0.43 -6.88 -7.48
CA TYR A 122 0.98 -8.23 -7.53
C TYR A 122 -0.14 -9.29 -7.47
N ALA A 123 -1.08 -9.16 -6.54
CA ALA A 123 -2.23 -10.06 -6.41
C ALA A 123 -3.07 -10.08 -7.69
N ASP A 124 -3.35 -8.92 -8.29
CA ASP A 124 -4.13 -8.80 -9.53
C ASP A 124 -3.43 -9.51 -10.70
N ARG A 125 -2.09 -9.39 -10.80
CA ARG A 125 -1.32 -10.09 -11.83
C ARG A 125 -1.34 -11.60 -11.63
N TRP A 126 -1.21 -12.05 -10.38
CA TRP A 126 -1.26 -13.46 -10.04
C TRP A 126 -2.63 -14.06 -10.38
N SER A 127 -3.73 -13.39 -10.04
CA SER A 127 -5.09 -13.84 -10.37
C SER A 127 -5.28 -14.02 -11.87
N ARG A 128 -4.89 -13.02 -12.67
CA ARG A 128 -4.96 -13.10 -14.14
C ARG A 128 -4.12 -14.25 -14.71
N GLN A 129 -2.92 -14.47 -14.16
CA GLN A 129 -2.06 -15.57 -14.60
C GLN A 129 -2.66 -16.94 -14.27
N GLN A 130 -3.35 -17.06 -13.13
CA GLN A 130 -4.04 -18.28 -12.74
C GLN A 130 -5.27 -18.54 -13.62
N GLU A 131 -6.08 -17.51 -13.91
CA GLU A 131 -7.21 -17.60 -14.84
C GLU A 131 -6.77 -18.04 -16.24
N LEU A 132 -5.70 -17.47 -16.79
CA LEU A 132 -5.15 -17.87 -18.09
C LEU A 132 -4.69 -19.33 -18.11
N GLN A 133 -4.09 -19.83 -17.03
CA GLN A 133 -3.70 -21.23 -16.93
C GLN A 133 -4.90 -22.18 -16.84
N ILE A 134 -5.97 -21.77 -16.15
CA ILE A 134 -7.20 -22.57 -16.04
C ILE A 134 -7.92 -22.64 -17.39
N THR A 135 -8.08 -21.49 -18.07
CA THR A 135 -8.73 -21.42 -19.39
C THR A 135 -7.90 -22.15 -20.46
N GLY A 136 -6.58 -21.98 -20.47
CA GLY A 136 -5.69 -22.70 -21.40
C GLY A 136 -5.71 -24.21 -21.20
N LYS A 137 -5.85 -24.71 -19.97
CA LYS A 137 -6.01 -26.14 -19.69
C LYS A 137 -7.33 -26.71 -20.18
N ARG A 138 -8.44 -25.96 -20.07
CA ARG A 138 -9.75 -26.37 -20.64
C ARG A 138 -9.70 -26.50 -22.16
N CYS A 139 -9.16 -25.50 -22.85
CA CYS A 139 -9.02 -25.55 -24.31
C CYS A 139 -8.20 -26.75 -24.79
N HIS A 140 -7.21 -27.20 -24.02
CA HIS A 140 -6.40 -28.38 -24.36
C HIS A 140 -7.10 -29.72 -24.10
N THR A 141 -8.03 -29.77 -23.15
CA THR A 141 -8.79 -31.00 -22.85
C THR A 141 -9.94 -31.22 -23.85
N ASP A 142 -10.54 -30.14 -24.35
CA ASP A 142 -11.63 -30.21 -25.34
C ASP A 142 -11.13 -30.65 -26.74
N VAL A 143 -9.82 -30.52 -27.04
CA VAL A 143 -9.22 -30.95 -28.32
C VAL A 143 -8.85 -32.45 -28.31
N VAL A 144 -8.56 -33.05 -27.15
CA VAL A 144 -8.15 -34.46 -27.05
C VAL A 144 -9.34 -35.42 -26.96
N GLY A 145 -10.54 -34.92 -26.64
CA GLY A 145 -11.77 -35.74 -26.56
C GLY A 145 -12.48 -36.00 -27.89
N ALA A 146 -11.99 -35.46 -29.01
CA ALA A 146 -12.71 -35.52 -30.30
C ALA A 146 -12.24 -36.65 -31.24
N ASP A 147 -11.18 -37.40 -30.92
CA ASP A 147 -10.56 -38.36 -31.85
C ASP A 147 -10.66 -39.84 -31.44
N GLU A 148 -11.45 -40.17 -30.42
CA GLU A 148 -11.67 -41.56 -30.00
C GLU A 148 -13.16 -41.94 -30.02
N THR A 149 -13.82 -41.79 -31.18
CA THR A 149 -15.07 -42.52 -31.44
C THR A 149 -15.29 -42.79 -32.92
N SER A 150 -14.55 -43.73 -33.49
CA SER A 150 -15.08 -44.53 -34.60
C SER A 150 -14.30 -45.83 -34.75
N ARG A 151 -14.74 -46.87 -34.05
CA ARG A 151 -14.35 -48.26 -34.30
C ARG A 151 -15.62 -49.08 -34.48
N GLY A 152 -15.82 -49.56 -35.72
CA GLY A 152 -16.65 -50.72 -36.04
C GLY A 152 -17.95 -50.42 -36.79
N ALA A 153 -18.00 -50.74 -38.09
CA ALA A 153 -18.75 -51.90 -38.62
C ALA A 153 -18.60 -51.99 -40.15
N ASP A 154 -18.12 -53.15 -40.61
CA ASP A 154 -18.18 -53.65 -41.99
C ASP A 154 -19.64 -53.86 -42.46
N GLU A 155 -19.94 -53.62 -43.75
CA GLU A 155 -20.16 -54.67 -44.78
C GLU A 155 -20.77 -54.11 -46.10
N ASP A 156 -20.16 -54.57 -47.20
CA ASP A 156 -20.67 -54.91 -48.55
C ASP A 156 -21.32 -53.91 -49.55
N SER A 157 -20.76 -53.98 -50.77
CA SER A 157 -21.11 -53.35 -52.07
C SER A 157 -22.23 -54.12 -52.81
N PRO A 158 -22.62 -53.86 -54.10
CA PRO A 158 -22.27 -52.80 -55.08
C PRO A 158 -23.49 -52.20 -55.85
N GLY A 159 -23.30 -51.08 -56.57
CA GLY A 159 -24.30 -50.54 -57.51
C GLY A 159 -23.73 -49.47 -58.45
N ALA A 160 -23.96 -49.63 -59.74
CA ALA A 160 -23.23 -49.03 -60.86
C ALA A 160 -23.76 -47.66 -61.37
N SER A 161 -22.92 -47.03 -62.21
CA SER A 161 -23.27 -46.10 -63.32
C SER A 161 -23.62 -44.65 -62.93
N SER A 162 -23.31 -43.57 -63.64
CA SER A 162 -22.43 -43.23 -64.79
C SER A 162 -22.49 -41.70 -64.96
N GLU A 163 -21.44 -41.12 -65.56
CA GLU A 163 -21.45 -39.85 -66.33
C GLU A 163 -21.67 -38.49 -65.65
N GLY A 164 -20.83 -37.52 -66.04
CA GLY A 164 -21.11 -36.10 -65.82
C GLY A 164 -19.90 -35.17 -65.85
N TYR A 165 -19.17 -35.11 -66.97
CA TYR A 165 -18.23 -34.02 -67.25
C TYR A 165 -18.93 -32.65 -67.14
N LYS A 166 -18.30 -31.65 -66.49
CA LYS A 166 -17.85 -30.42 -67.19
C LYS A 166 -17.03 -29.47 -66.30
N LYS A 167 -15.92 -29.08 -66.92
CA LYS A 167 -14.90 -28.07 -66.63
C LYS A 167 -15.48 -26.65 -66.70
N ALA A 168 -15.10 -25.77 -65.77
CA ALA A 168 -14.75 -24.39 -66.07
C ALA A 168 -13.80 -23.83 -64.99
N ARG A 169 -12.69 -23.27 -65.46
CA ARG A 169 -11.57 -22.67 -64.73
C ARG A 169 -11.83 -21.15 -64.48
N PRO A 170 -10.94 -20.45 -63.76
CA PRO A 170 -11.20 -19.22 -62.99
C PRO A 170 -10.84 -17.92 -63.73
N ALA A 171 -11.09 -16.79 -63.07
CA ALA A 171 -10.36 -15.51 -63.19
C ALA A 171 -10.54 -14.80 -61.82
N GLU A 172 -9.54 -14.51 -60.98
CA GLU A 172 -8.45 -13.51 -61.10
C GLU A 172 -8.98 -12.16 -61.61
N VAL A 173 -8.80 -11.01 -60.95
CA VAL A 173 -7.62 -10.43 -60.27
C VAL A 173 -8.06 -9.54 -59.10
#